data_AF-A0A2E0YRZ3-F1
#
_entry.id   AF-A0A2E0YRZ3-F1
#
_cell.length_a   1.000
_cell.length_b   1.000
_cell.length_c   1.000
_cell.angle_alpha   90.00
_cell.angle_beta   90.00
_cell.angle_gamma   90.00
#
_symmetry.space_group_name_H-M   'P 1'
#
loop_
_entity.id
_entity.type
_entity.pdbx_description
1 polymer ?
#
loop_
_entity_poly.entity_id
_entity_poly.type
_entity_poly.pdbx_seq_one_letter_code
_entity_poly.pdbx_strand_id
1 'polypeptide(L)'
;MDLDCETGFKKIQTEIESTPQVDYKLIYSQRKYGKESFEFSEGIIVVKEISDELNQNDLAQIIGRIGVENNLTKVIALRNCDAGRLYLQQTERTSEQQNYLRQNVIAEIDIDLLKSLSKKEKKQHKKKRDLIELVSQESCKKLTEFGTDKLTMESLNQIISGTSAEYAEKTMKVYELPFEQSVDEFLNDLMSHLLFDCQLVREFANNQ
;
A
#
# COMPACT_ATOMS: atom_id res chain seq x y z
N MET A 1 7.78 -11.56 -10.97
CA MET A 1 8.13 -10.82 -9.74
C MET A 1 8.70 -11.83 -8.77
N ASP A 2 9.99 -11.74 -8.44
CA ASP A 2 10.58 -12.62 -7.43
C ASP A 2 10.25 -12.07 -6.04
N LEU A 3 9.38 -12.78 -5.33
CA LEU A 3 9.16 -12.57 -3.91
C LEU A 3 10.33 -13.18 -3.14
N ASP A 4 11.13 -12.34 -2.47
CA ASP A 4 12.08 -12.82 -1.46
C ASP A 4 11.29 -13.30 -0.24
N CYS A 5 11.47 -14.57 0.10
CA CYS A 5 10.78 -15.25 1.20
C CYS A 5 11.69 -16.13 2.04
N GLU A 6 12.99 -16.00 1.85
CA GLU A 6 13.99 -16.77 2.57
C GLU A 6 14.43 -16.01 3.82
N THR A 7 14.44 -14.67 3.77
CA THR A 7 14.95 -13.82 4.87
C THR A 7 13.93 -12.76 5.29
N GLY A 8 14.20 -12.03 6.38
CA GLY A 8 13.43 -10.83 6.75
C GLY A 8 12.07 -11.05 7.43
N PHE A 9 11.85 -12.22 8.03
CA PHE A 9 10.65 -12.46 8.85
C PHE A 9 10.73 -11.66 10.16
N LYS A 10 9.62 -11.04 10.52
CA LYS A 10 9.41 -10.35 11.80
C LYS A 10 8.63 -11.27 12.72
N LYS A 11 8.93 -11.17 14.02
CA LYS A 11 8.18 -11.88 15.05
C LYS A 11 7.08 -10.98 15.57
N ILE A 12 5.89 -11.54 15.77
CA ILE A 12 4.81 -10.86 16.50
C ILE A 12 4.47 -11.65 17.76
N GLN A 13 4.39 -10.94 18.89
CA GLN A 13 3.96 -11.52 20.16
C GLN A 13 2.43 -11.53 20.23
N THR A 14 1.88 -12.66 20.65
CA THR A 14 0.50 -12.79 21.08
C THR A 14 0.34 -12.23 22.48
N GLU A 15 -0.80 -11.59 22.78
CA GLU A 15 -1.12 -11.13 24.15
C GLU A 15 -1.32 -12.27 25.16
N ILE A 16 -1.38 -13.50 24.67
CA ILE A 16 -1.43 -14.70 25.49
C ILE A 16 0.02 -15.16 25.70
N GLU A 17 0.57 -14.96 26.90
CA GLU A 17 1.96 -15.28 27.27
C GLU A 17 2.38 -16.73 26.95
N SER A 18 1.42 -17.65 26.83
CA SER A 18 1.65 -19.08 26.55
C SER A 18 1.64 -19.45 25.06
N THR A 19 1.37 -18.52 24.15
CA THR A 19 1.17 -18.84 22.73
C THR A 19 2.44 -18.52 21.94
N PRO A 20 2.90 -19.42 21.04
CA PRO A 20 4.16 -19.24 20.32
C PRO A 20 4.15 -17.97 19.47
N GLN A 21 5.33 -17.33 19.40
CA GLN A 21 5.58 -16.23 18.48
C GLN A 21 5.35 -16.72 17.05
N VAL A 22 4.66 -15.91 16.27
CA VAL A 22 4.43 -16.21 14.86
C VAL A 22 5.39 -15.37 14.03
N ASP A 23 6.05 -16.02 13.08
CA ASP A 23 6.93 -15.36 12.13
C ASP A 23 6.12 -14.91 10.91
N TYR A 24 6.19 -13.62 10.59
CA TYR A 24 5.48 -13.06 9.44
C TYR A 24 6.39 -12.23 8.52
N LYS A 25 6.02 -12.15 7.24
CA LYS A 25 6.63 -11.23 6.28
C LYS A 25 5.57 -10.59 5.40
N LEU A 26 5.59 -9.26 5.29
CA LEU A 26 4.82 -8.53 4.28
C LEU A 26 5.51 -8.68 2.94
N ILE A 27 4.90 -9.47 2.04
CA ILE A 27 5.49 -9.80 0.73
C ILE A 27 4.94 -8.91 -0.39
N TYR A 28 3.82 -8.23 -0.13
CA TYR A 28 3.22 -7.28 -1.04
C TYR A 28 2.45 -6.25 -0.24
N SER A 29 2.56 -4.99 -0.66
CA SER A 29 1.77 -3.88 -0.12
C SER A 29 1.47 -2.91 -1.24
N GLN A 30 0.23 -2.48 -1.34
CA GLN A 30 -0.23 -1.48 -2.29
C GLN A 30 -1.05 -0.43 -1.58
N ARG A 31 -0.68 0.84 -1.73
CA ARG A 31 -1.48 1.95 -1.19
C ARG A 31 -2.89 1.92 -1.78
N LYS A 32 -3.86 2.19 -0.92
CA LYS A 32 -5.28 2.28 -1.27
C LYS A 32 -5.71 3.74 -1.25
N TYR A 33 -6.02 4.26 -2.43
CA TYR A 33 -6.51 5.63 -2.59
C TYR A 33 -8.02 5.67 -2.32
N GLY A 34 -8.39 5.97 -1.07
CA GLY A 34 -9.77 6.02 -0.61
C GLY A 34 -10.27 7.42 -0.27
N LYS A 35 -11.60 7.57 -0.18
CA LYS A 35 -12.28 8.83 0.17
C LYS A 35 -11.91 9.42 1.53
N GLU A 36 -11.28 8.67 2.43
CA GLU A 36 -10.96 9.14 3.78
C GLU A 36 -9.45 9.28 4.05
N SER A 37 -8.60 8.45 3.43
CA SER A 37 -7.16 8.45 3.66
C SER A 37 -6.42 7.78 2.50
N PHE A 38 -5.18 8.24 2.26
CA PHE A 38 -4.19 7.64 1.36
C PHE A 38 -3.01 7.00 2.12
N GLU A 39 -3.09 6.94 3.45
CA GLU A 39 -2.02 6.41 4.30
C GLU A 39 -2.13 4.89 4.48
N PHE A 40 -3.22 4.28 4.04
CA PHE A 40 -3.47 2.86 4.20
C PHE A 40 -3.13 2.07 2.96
N SER A 41 -2.80 0.80 3.16
CA SER A 41 -2.52 -0.14 2.09
C SER A 41 -3.40 -1.38 2.17
N GLU A 42 -3.41 -2.16 1.10
CA GLU A 42 -3.80 -3.56 1.12
C GLU A 42 -2.52 -4.39 1.01
N GLY A 43 -2.44 -5.51 1.71
CA GLY A 43 -1.21 -6.29 1.77
C GLY A 43 -1.42 -7.79 1.75
N ILE A 44 -0.39 -8.49 1.31
CA ILE A 44 -0.27 -9.94 1.40
C ILE A 44 0.87 -10.25 2.36
N ILE A 45 0.57 -11.07 3.35
CA ILE A 45 1.57 -11.56 4.31
C ILE A 45 1.77 -13.05 4.15
N VAL A 46 2.99 -13.49 4.45
CA VAL A 46 3.29 -14.91 4.64
C VAL A 46 3.56 -15.15 6.11
N VAL A 47 2.90 -16.17 6.65
CA VAL A 47 2.92 -16.51 8.07
C VAL A 47 3.49 -17.92 8.21
N LYS A 48 4.56 -18.05 9.00
CA LYS A 48 5.24 -19.30 9.33
C LYS A 48 5.03 -19.65 10.80
N GLU A 49 5.29 -20.91 11.14
CA GLU A 49 5.29 -21.40 12.53
C GLU A 49 3.94 -21.24 13.25
N ILE A 50 2.84 -21.36 12.50
CA ILE A 50 1.50 -21.42 13.08
C ILE A 50 1.36 -22.72 13.85
N SER A 51 1.26 -22.64 15.18
CA SER A 51 0.96 -23.79 16.04
C SER A 51 -0.40 -24.39 15.69
N ASP A 52 -0.48 -25.72 15.67
CA ASP A 52 -1.75 -26.45 15.48
C ASP A 52 -2.75 -26.22 16.63
N GLU A 53 -2.28 -25.67 17.76
CA GLU A 53 -3.11 -25.32 18.93
C GLU A 53 -3.83 -23.97 18.77
N LEU A 54 -3.43 -23.15 17.79
CA LEU A 54 -4.06 -21.85 17.53
C LEU A 54 -5.44 -22.04 16.88
N ASN A 55 -6.47 -21.51 17.53
CA ASN A 55 -7.80 -21.48 16.93
C ASN A 55 -7.92 -20.34 15.90
N GLN A 56 -9.01 -20.35 15.12
CA GLN A 56 -9.26 -19.36 14.08
C GLN A 56 -9.38 -17.91 14.61
N ASN A 57 -9.90 -17.72 15.82
CA ASN A 57 -10.02 -16.38 16.41
C ASN A 57 -8.65 -15.82 16.79
N ASP A 58 -7.77 -16.65 17.35
CA ASP A 58 -6.40 -16.26 17.71
C ASP A 58 -5.60 -15.90 16.46
N LEU A 59 -5.73 -16.70 15.39
CA LEU A 59 -5.13 -16.38 14.08
C LEU A 59 -5.65 -15.06 13.53
N ALA A 60 -6.97 -14.83 13.60
CA ALA A 60 -7.56 -13.57 13.14
C ALA A 60 -7.04 -12.36 13.93
N GLN A 61 -6.85 -12.50 15.24
CA GLN A 61 -6.26 -11.44 16.06
C GLN A 61 -4.80 -11.18 15.71
N ILE A 62 -3.99 -12.22 15.53
CA ILE A 62 -2.57 -12.08 15.14
C ILE A 62 -2.46 -11.37 13.80
N ILE A 63 -3.20 -11.84 12.79
CA ILE A 63 -3.20 -11.26 11.45
C ILE A 63 -3.74 -9.82 11.48
N GLY A 64 -4.78 -9.56 12.28
CA GLY A 64 -5.31 -8.22 12.52
C GLY A 64 -4.27 -7.27 13.09
N ARG A 65 -3.49 -7.71 14.10
CA ARG A 65 -2.38 -6.91 14.67
C ARG A 65 -1.30 -6.62 13.65
N ILE A 66 -0.88 -7.63 12.88
CA ILE A 66 0.06 -7.44 11.76
C ILE A 66 -0.47 -6.37 10.81
N GLY A 67 -1.76 -6.43 10.48
CA GLY A 67 -2.41 -5.43 9.64
C GLY A 67 -2.36 -4.02 10.23
N VAL A 68 -2.68 -3.86 11.52
CA VAL A 68 -2.60 -2.57 12.22
C VAL A 68 -1.17 -2.03 12.26
N GLU A 69 -0.18 -2.85 12.63
CA GLU A 69 1.23 -2.45 12.69
C GLU A 69 1.80 -1.98 11.34
N ASN A 70 1.26 -2.51 10.24
CA ASN A 70 1.71 -2.20 8.88
C ASN A 70 0.74 -1.30 8.10
N ASN A 71 -0.23 -0.64 8.77
CA ASN A 71 -1.23 0.24 8.15
C ASN A 71 -2.03 -0.41 7.00
N LEU A 72 -2.35 -1.70 7.14
CA LEU A 72 -3.12 -2.47 6.16
C LEU A 72 -4.62 -2.46 6.49
N THR A 73 -5.43 -1.95 5.56
CA THR A 73 -6.91 -2.04 5.60
C THR A 73 -7.45 -3.37 5.11
N LYS A 74 -6.63 -4.14 4.39
CA LYS A 74 -6.92 -5.51 3.99
C LYS A 74 -5.66 -6.34 4.06
N VAL A 75 -5.76 -7.53 4.67
CA VAL A 75 -4.66 -8.48 4.79
C VAL A 75 -5.08 -9.83 4.24
N ILE A 76 -4.33 -10.35 3.27
CA ILE A 76 -4.42 -11.75 2.84
C ILE A 76 -3.23 -12.49 3.44
N ALA A 77 -3.49 -13.41 4.36
CA ALA A 77 -2.47 -14.20 5.02
C ALA A 77 -2.31 -15.57 4.37
N LEU A 78 -1.09 -15.92 3.99
CA LEU A 78 -0.76 -17.14 3.27
C LEU A 78 0.27 -17.98 4.02
N ARG A 79 0.20 -19.31 3.87
CA ARG A 79 1.15 -20.26 4.49
C ARG A 79 2.55 -20.22 3.87
N ASN A 80 2.65 -19.87 2.60
CA ASN A 80 3.92 -19.86 1.88
C ASN A 80 3.92 -18.87 0.71
N CYS A 81 5.10 -18.64 0.16
CA CYS A 81 5.29 -17.69 -0.92
C CYS A 81 4.91 -18.19 -2.29
N ASP A 82 4.83 -19.49 -2.53
CA ASP A 82 4.30 -19.99 -3.79
C ASP A 82 2.82 -19.62 -3.92
N ALA A 83 2.08 -19.68 -2.81
CA ALA A 83 0.72 -19.14 -2.75
C ALA A 83 0.73 -17.62 -2.98
N GLY A 84 1.69 -16.89 -2.41
CA GLY A 84 1.83 -15.44 -2.64
C GLY A 84 2.10 -15.08 -4.10
N ARG A 85 3.02 -15.79 -4.75
CA ARG A 85 3.34 -15.64 -6.18
C ARG A 85 2.10 -15.92 -7.02
N LEU A 86 1.41 -17.01 -6.73
CA LEU A 86 0.19 -17.40 -7.43
C LEU A 86 -0.96 -16.41 -7.21
N TYR A 87 -1.05 -15.82 -6.02
CA TYR A 87 -2.03 -14.78 -5.73
C TYR A 87 -1.77 -13.50 -6.55
N LEU A 88 -0.51 -13.15 -6.77
CA LEU A 88 -0.12 -11.96 -7.54
C LEU A 88 -0.10 -12.18 -9.06
N GLN A 89 -0.31 -13.41 -9.54
CA GLN A 89 -0.43 -13.66 -10.98
C GLN A 89 -1.65 -12.95 -11.55
N GLN A 90 -1.44 -12.19 -12.62
CA GLN A 90 -2.46 -11.43 -13.35
C GLN A 90 -3.17 -12.25 -14.45
N THR A 91 -2.79 -13.52 -14.62
CA THR A 91 -3.39 -14.44 -15.60
C THR A 91 -4.55 -15.22 -14.98
N GLU A 92 -5.45 -15.71 -15.83
CA GLU A 92 -6.53 -16.62 -15.41
C GLU A 92 -5.94 -17.88 -14.75
N ARG A 93 -6.47 -18.26 -13.59
CA ARG A 93 -5.97 -19.38 -12.79
C ARG A 93 -6.69 -20.66 -13.16
N THR A 94 -5.91 -21.73 -13.34
CA THR A 94 -6.43 -23.10 -13.48
C THR A 94 -7.14 -23.56 -12.20
N SER A 95 -7.98 -24.59 -12.30
CA SER A 95 -8.66 -25.17 -11.13
C SER A 95 -7.69 -25.71 -10.08
N GLU A 96 -6.56 -26.28 -10.49
CA GLU A 96 -5.50 -26.76 -9.59
C GLU A 96 -4.89 -25.60 -8.79
N GLN A 97 -4.59 -24.50 -9.46
CA GLN A 97 -4.08 -23.28 -8.83
C GLN A 97 -5.07 -22.67 -7.84
N GLN A 98 -6.36 -22.64 -8.18
CA GLN A 98 -7.39 -22.16 -7.25
C GLN A 98 -7.50 -23.06 -6.01
N ASN A 99 -7.44 -24.38 -6.19
CA ASN A 99 -7.45 -25.33 -5.07
C ASN A 99 -6.21 -25.17 -4.19
N TYR A 100 -5.03 -24.99 -4.79
CA TYR A 100 -3.80 -24.73 -4.05
C TYR A 100 -3.91 -23.46 -3.20
N LEU A 101 -4.43 -22.35 -3.76
CA LEU A 101 -4.66 -21.13 -2.98
C LEU A 101 -5.64 -21.36 -1.83
N ARG A 102 -6.78 -22.02 -2.08
CA ARG A 102 -7.77 -22.31 -1.02
C ARG A 102 -7.18 -23.10 0.16
N GLN A 103 -6.21 -23.97 -0.10
CA GLN A 103 -5.53 -24.73 0.95
C GLN A 103 -4.45 -23.94 1.70
N ASN A 104 -3.91 -22.89 1.07
CA ASN A 104 -2.78 -22.12 1.59
C ASN A 104 -3.15 -20.71 2.09
N VAL A 105 -4.36 -20.23 1.82
CA VAL A 105 -4.93 -19.05 2.48
C VAL A 105 -5.25 -19.42 3.93
N ILE A 106 -4.69 -18.66 4.85
CA ILE A 106 -4.97 -18.78 6.29
C ILE A 106 -6.21 -17.96 6.63
N ALA A 107 -6.20 -16.68 6.25
CA ALA A 107 -7.34 -15.78 6.42
C ALA A 107 -7.26 -14.61 5.44
N GLU A 108 -8.41 -14.03 5.15
CA GLU A 108 -8.56 -12.71 4.54
C GLU A 108 -9.30 -11.82 5.53
N ILE A 109 -8.69 -10.70 5.91
CA ILE A 109 -9.23 -9.81 6.95
C ILE A 109 -9.28 -8.38 6.43
N ASP A 110 -10.47 -7.78 6.49
CA ASP A 110 -10.66 -6.36 6.32
C ASP A 110 -10.59 -5.65 7.69
N ILE A 111 -9.79 -4.58 7.76
CA ILE A 111 -9.49 -3.85 8.99
C ILE A 111 -9.91 -2.40 8.81
N ASP A 112 -10.83 -1.95 9.66
CA ASP A 112 -11.24 -0.56 9.71
C ASP A 112 -10.24 0.27 10.54
N LEU A 113 -9.09 0.60 9.91
CA LEU A 113 -8.06 1.43 10.53
C LEU A 113 -8.51 2.86 10.79
N LEU A 114 -9.57 3.33 10.12
CA LEU A 114 -10.11 4.66 10.41
C LEU A 114 -10.70 4.71 11.81
N LYS A 115 -11.27 3.62 12.32
CA LYS A 115 -11.81 3.61 13.69
C LYS A 115 -10.74 3.75 14.77
N SER A 116 -9.51 3.30 14.53
CA SER A 116 -8.42 3.41 15.51
C SER A 116 -7.75 4.78 15.54
N LEU A 117 -7.89 5.60 14.48
CA LEU A 117 -7.31 6.94 14.43
C LEU A 117 -8.05 7.93 15.34
N SER A 118 -7.27 8.77 16.02
CA SER A 118 -7.74 9.96 16.71
C SER A 118 -8.33 11.00 15.74
N LYS A 119 -9.11 11.94 16.26
CA LYS A 119 -9.63 13.07 15.46
C LYS A 119 -8.51 13.89 14.80
N LYS A 120 -7.36 14.01 15.47
CA LYS A 120 -6.20 14.75 14.95
C LYS A 120 -5.61 14.01 13.74
N GLU A 121 -5.35 12.72 13.86
CA GLU A 121 -4.81 11.88 12.79
C GLU A 121 -5.74 11.84 11.58
N LYS A 122 -7.05 11.64 11.79
CA LYS A 122 -8.05 11.70 10.71
C LYS A 122 -8.00 13.02 9.94
N LYS A 123 -7.91 14.14 10.66
CA LYS A 123 -7.79 15.47 10.04
C LYS A 123 -6.49 15.60 9.26
N GLN A 124 -5.41 15.03 9.76
CA GLN A 124 -4.11 15.05 9.08
C GLN A 124 -4.13 14.22 7.80
N HIS A 125 -4.63 12.98 7.86
CA HIS A 125 -4.76 12.09 6.70
C HIS A 125 -5.64 12.74 5.62
N LYS A 126 -6.74 13.38 6.02
CA LYS A 126 -7.59 14.14 5.10
C LYS A 126 -6.83 15.29 4.44
N LYS A 127 -6.06 16.08 5.18
CA LYS A 127 -5.27 17.19 4.59
C LYS A 127 -4.21 16.69 3.61
N LYS A 128 -3.51 15.60 3.94
CA LYS A 128 -2.54 14.95 3.04
C LYS A 128 -3.22 14.53 1.75
N ARG A 129 -4.34 13.81 1.86
CA ARG A 129 -5.18 13.41 0.73
C ARG A 129 -5.60 14.60 -0.13
N ASP A 130 -6.25 15.60 0.48
CA ASP A 130 -6.76 16.79 -0.22
C ASP A 130 -5.64 17.54 -0.97
N LEU A 131 -4.42 17.55 -0.41
CA LEU A 131 -3.25 18.14 -1.07
C LEU A 131 -2.80 17.30 -2.28
N ILE A 132 -2.65 15.98 -2.11
CA ILE A 132 -2.24 15.07 -3.18
C ILE A 132 -3.25 15.11 -4.33
N GLU A 133 -4.55 15.01 -4.04
CA GLU A 133 -5.62 15.08 -5.05
C GLU A 133 -5.56 16.39 -5.83
N LEU A 134 -5.42 17.53 -5.13
CA LEU A 134 -5.31 18.84 -5.77
C LEU A 134 -4.13 18.91 -6.73
N VAL A 135 -2.92 18.59 -6.25
CA VAL A 135 -1.70 18.70 -7.06
C VAL A 135 -1.70 17.68 -8.20
N SER A 136 -2.24 16.48 -7.96
CA SER A 136 -2.39 15.45 -8.98
C SER A 136 -3.32 15.88 -10.11
N GLN A 137 -4.48 16.46 -9.78
CA GLN A 137 -5.42 16.98 -10.77
C GLN A 137 -4.82 18.12 -11.59
N GLU A 138 -4.13 19.06 -10.95
CA GLU A 138 -3.47 20.17 -11.64
C GLU A 138 -2.33 19.69 -12.55
N SER A 139 -1.51 18.76 -12.06
CA SER A 139 -0.41 18.18 -12.84
C SER A 139 -0.95 17.40 -14.03
N CYS A 140 -1.96 16.54 -13.83
CA CYS A 140 -2.57 15.75 -14.88
C CYS A 140 -3.23 16.64 -15.96
N LYS A 141 -3.87 17.74 -15.55
CA LYS A 141 -4.42 18.74 -16.47
C LYS A 141 -3.31 19.37 -17.32
N LYS A 142 -2.23 19.87 -16.71
CA LYS A 142 -1.09 20.45 -17.42
C LYS A 142 -0.44 19.45 -18.39
N LEU A 143 -0.30 18.18 -17.99
CA LEU A 143 0.21 17.11 -18.85
C LEU A 143 -0.72 16.84 -20.04
N THR A 144 -2.03 16.86 -19.82
CA THR A 144 -3.03 16.69 -20.89
C THR A 144 -2.99 17.84 -21.89
N GLU A 145 -2.86 19.08 -21.40
CA GLU A 145 -2.71 20.28 -22.23
C GLU A 145 -1.39 20.30 -23.03
N PHE A 146 -0.33 19.70 -22.49
CA PHE A 146 0.96 19.57 -23.18
C PHE A 146 0.90 18.61 -24.38
N GLY A 147 0.05 17.57 -24.29
CA GLY A 147 -0.22 16.59 -25.34
C GLY A 147 0.62 15.32 -25.25
N THR A 148 0.00 14.18 -25.56
CA THR A 148 0.59 12.83 -25.49
C THR A 148 1.83 12.66 -26.36
N ASP A 149 1.84 13.25 -27.55
CA ASP A 149 2.87 13.03 -28.56
C ASP A 149 4.22 13.67 -28.22
N LYS A 150 4.22 14.55 -27.20
CA LYS A 150 5.41 15.26 -26.71
C LYS A 150 5.89 14.73 -25.37
N LEU A 151 5.18 13.76 -24.78
CA LEU A 151 5.46 13.30 -23.43
C LEU A 151 6.78 12.54 -23.38
N THR A 152 7.72 13.04 -22.58
CA THR A 152 8.94 12.35 -22.19
C THR A 152 9.02 12.29 -20.67
N MET A 153 9.91 11.47 -20.13
CA MET A 153 10.15 11.42 -18.68
C MET A 153 10.61 12.80 -18.16
N GLU A 154 11.38 13.53 -18.98
CA GLU A 154 11.83 14.87 -18.63
C GLU A 154 10.67 15.87 -18.56
N SER A 155 9.78 15.90 -19.57
CA SER A 155 8.62 16.80 -19.54
C SER A 155 7.65 16.46 -18.40
N LEU A 156 7.50 15.16 -18.11
CA LEU A 156 6.68 14.68 -17.00
C LEU A 156 7.24 15.18 -15.65
N ASN A 157 8.54 14.98 -15.42
CA ASN A 157 9.21 15.48 -14.23
C ASN A 157 9.13 17.00 -14.12
N GLN A 158 9.36 17.75 -15.20
CA GLN A 158 9.28 19.21 -15.19
C GLN A 158 7.88 19.71 -14.80
N ILE A 159 6.81 19.12 -15.35
CA ILE A 159 5.44 19.54 -15.05
C ILE A 159 5.05 19.18 -13.61
N ILE A 160 5.38 17.96 -13.16
CA ILE A 160 5.05 17.49 -11.81
C ILE A 160 5.85 18.30 -10.77
N SER A 161 7.16 18.43 -10.93
CA SER A 161 8.00 19.23 -10.03
C SER A 161 7.60 20.70 -10.04
N GLY A 162 7.33 21.28 -11.22
CA GLY A 162 6.89 22.66 -11.34
C GLY A 162 5.58 22.93 -10.61
N THR A 163 4.59 22.05 -10.78
CA THR A 163 3.31 22.15 -10.05
C THR A 163 3.50 21.93 -8.56
N SER A 164 4.32 20.95 -8.16
CA SER A 164 4.57 20.63 -6.75
C SER A 164 5.27 21.78 -6.02
N ALA A 165 6.15 22.52 -6.70
CA ALA A 165 6.87 23.66 -6.13
C ALA A 165 5.92 24.78 -5.67
N GLU A 166 4.79 24.98 -6.37
CA GLU A 166 3.74 25.94 -5.98
C GLU A 166 3.11 25.61 -4.62
N TYR A 167 3.25 24.36 -4.16
CA TYR A 167 2.69 23.85 -2.90
C TYR A 167 3.73 23.48 -1.84
N ALA A 168 4.99 23.85 -2.02
CA ALA A 168 6.10 23.50 -1.13
C ALA A 168 5.82 23.82 0.36
N GLU A 169 5.39 25.06 0.66
CA GLU A 169 5.08 25.45 2.05
C GLU A 169 3.89 24.68 2.63
N LYS A 170 2.87 24.41 1.81
CA LYS A 170 1.67 23.66 2.23
C LYS A 170 2.03 22.21 2.51
N THR A 171 2.92 21.64 1.70
CA THR A 171 3.47 20.28 1.88
C THR A 171 4.15 20.15 3.23
N MET A 172 5.08 21.04 3.57
CA MET A 172 5.74 21.03 4.88
C MET A 172 4.73 21.08 6.05
N LYS A 173 3.74 21.96 5.96
CA LYS A 173 2.70 22.11 6.99
C LYS A 173 1.79 20.89 7.12
N VAL A 174 1.54 20.17 6.02
CA VAL A 174 0.65 19.00 5.96
C VAL A 174 1.37 17.70 6.30
N TYR A 175 2.68 17.61 6.05
CA TYR A 175 3.47 16.45 6.45
C TYR A 175 4.02 16.58 7.87
N GLU A 176 4.09 17.80 8.42
CA GLU A 176 4.69 18.06 9.74
C GLU A 176 6.15 17.56 9.84
N LEU A 177 6.87 17.62 8.71
CA LEU A 177 8.26 17.17 8.54
C LEU A 177 9.17 18.31 8.06
N PRO A 178 10.49 18.18 8.21
CA PRO A 178 11.46 19.05 7.53
C PRO A 178 11.25 19.05 6.02
N PHE A 179 11.65 20.15 5.36
CA PHE A 179 11.39 20.37 3.93
C PHE A 179 11.75 19.18 3.04
N GLU A 180 13.01 18.72 3.10
CA GLU A 180 13.50 17.64 2.24
C GLU A 180 12.70 16.34 2.42
N GLN A 181 12.43 15.95 3.67
CA GLN A 181 11.63 14.75 3.97
C GLN A 181 10.18 14.89 3.51
N SER A 182 9.59 16.06 3.74
CA SER A 182 8.20 16.32 3.33
C SER A 182 8.03 16.28 1.81
N VAL A 183 9.02 16.78 1.05
CA VAL A 183 8.99 16.79 -0.41
C VAL A 183 9.18 15.38 -0.96
N ASP A 184 10.11 14.60 -0.41
CA ASP A 184 10.34 13.23 -0.84
C ASP A 184 9.11 12.35 -0.61
N GLU A 185 8.53 12.36 0.60
CA GLU A 185 7.30 11.63 0.89
C GLU A 185 6.14 12.09 0.00
N PHE A 186 5.99 13.41 -0.19
CA PHE A 186 4.93 13.97 -1.02
C PHE A 186 5.04 13.56 -2.49
N LEU A 187 6.24 13.61 -3.07
CA LEU A 187 6.44 13.24 -4.47
C LEU A 187 6.20 11.74 -4.69
N ASN A 188 6.60 10.89 -3.75
CA ASN A 188 6.31 9.46 -3.81
C ASN A 188 4.80 9.19 -3.77
N ASP A 189 4.07 9.87 -2.90
CA ASP A 189 2.62 9.75 -2.77
C ASP A 189 1.89 10.30 -3.99
N LEU A 190 2.35 11.45 -4.51
CA LEU A 190 1.82 12.10 -5.70
C LEU A 190 2.01 11.24 -6.94
N MET A 191 3.21 10.69 -7.16
CA MET A 191 3.49 9.82 -8.31
C MET A 191 2.61 8.57 -8.29
N SER A 192 2.47 7.96 -7.13
CA SER A 192 1.65 6.77 -6.95
C SER A 192 0.15 7.08 -7.19
N HIS A 193 -0.33 8.26 -6.75
CA HIS A 193 -1.68 8.72 -7.05
C HIS A 193 -1.88 9.05 -8.54
N LEU A 194 -0.89 9.67 -9.20
CA LEU A 194 -0.96 9.99 -10.63
C LEU A 194 -1.05 8.72 -11.50
N LEU A 195 -0.33 7.65 -11.15
CA LEU A 195 -0.46 6.36 -11.83
C LEU A 195 -1.85 5.74 -11.67
N PHE A 196 -2.56 6.06 -10.58
CA PHE A 196 -3.91 5.59 -10.32
C PHE A 196 -4.97 6.42 -11.06
N ASP A 197 -4.92 7.75 -10.95
CA ASP A 197 -6.00 8.66 -11.33
C ASP A 197 -5.75 9.41 -12.66
N CYS A 198 -4.51 9.51 -13.14
CA CYS A 198 -4.17 10.16 -14.40
C CYS A 198 -3.92 9.12 -15.50
N GLN A 199 -4.91 8.91 -16.37
CA GLN A 199 -4.86 7.94 -17.47
C GLN A 199 -3.59 8.12 -18.34
N LEU A 200 -3.24 9.35 -18.68
CA LEU A 200 -2.08 9.66 -19.51
C LEU A 200 -0.76 9.25 -18.86
N VAL A 201 -0.60 9.47 -17.55
CA VAL A 201 0.61 9.03 -16.81
C VAL A 201 0.66 7.51 -16.73
N ARG A 202 -0.47 6.86 -16.47
CA ARG A 202 -0.57 5.39 -16.44
C ARG A 202 -0.24 4.76 -17.78
N GLU A 203 -0.77 5.28 -18.88
CA GLU A 203 -0.48 4.80 -20.23
C GLU A 203 0.99 5.01 -20.59
N PHE A 204 1.56 6.17 -20.27
CA PHE A 204 2.98 6.43 -20.48
C PHE A 204 3.88 5.44 -19.72
N ALA A 205 3.58 5.18 -18.44
CA ALA A 205 4.35 4.25 -17.62
C ALA A 205 4.25 2.80 -18.10
N ASN A 206 3.12 2.39 -18.67
CA ASN A 206 2.92 1.03 -19.20
C ASN A 206 3.60 0.80 -20.57
N ASN A 207 3.95 1.87 -21.28
CA ASN A 207 4.55 1.82 -22.61
C ASN A 207 6.09 1.96 -22.59
N GLN A 208 6.69 2.04 -21.40
CA GLN A 208 8.14 2.02 -21.18
C GLN A 208 8.64 0.58 -21.02
#